data_AF-A0A0C7MSZ5-F1
#
_entry.id   AF-A0A0C7MSZ5-F1
#
_cell.length_a   1.000
_cell.length_b   1.000
_cell.length_c   1.000
_cell.angle_alpha   90.00
_cell.angle_beta   90.00
_cell.angle_gamma   90.00
#
_symmetry.space_group_name_H-M   'P 1'
#
loop_
_entity.id
_entity.type
_entity.pdbx_description
1 polymer ?
#
loop_
_entity_poly.entity_id
_entity_poly.type
_entity_poly.pdbx_seq_one_letter_code
_entity_poly.pdbx_strand_id
1 'polypeptide(L)'
;MLFFSFFKTLVDQEVTVELKNDIELKGTLKSVDQFLNLKLDNISCSDEVKYPHLSSVRNIFIRGSTVRYVYLDKNMVDTNLLQDAARREAIGSTKK
;
A
#
# COMPACT_ATOMS: atom_id res chain seq x y z
N MET A 1 9.39 12.76 2.84
CA MET A 1 9.00 11.39 2.43
C MET A 1 7.51 11.18 2.70
N LEU A 2 6.65 11.93 2.00
CA LEU A 2 5.20 11.99 2.27
C LEU A 2 4.52 10.62 2.33
N PHE A 3 4.66 9.81 1.27
CA PHE A 3 3.92 8.56 1.14
C PHE A 3 4.41 7.45 2.07
N PHE A 4 5.70 7.44 2.42
CA PHE A 4 6.21 6.53 3.44
C PHE A 4 5.54 6.81 4.79
N SER A 5 5.50 8.08 5.20
CA SER A 5 4.81 8.48 6.44
C SER A 5 3.32 8.20 6.40
N PHE A 6 2.67 8.41 5.25
CA PHE A 6 1.26 8.08 5.04
C PHE A 6 0.98 6.57 5.20
N PHE A 7 1.74 5.69 4.53
CA PHE A 7 1.53 4.25 4.68
C PHE A 7 1.86 3.73 6.08
N LYS A 8 2.73 4.41 6.83
CA LYS A 8 2.94 4.09 8.26
C LYS A 8 1.69 4.32 9.11
N THR A 9 0.81 5.28 8.77
CA THR A 9 -0.45 5.47 9.50
C THR A 9 -1.49 4.41 9.18
N LEU A 10 -1.28 3.62 8.12
CA LEU A 10 -2.18 2.56 7.66
C LEU A 10 -1.73 1.16 8.11
N VAL A 11 -0.70 1.07 8.97
CA VAL A 11 -0.29 -0.22 9.56
C VAL A 11 -1.46 -0.78 10.39
N ASP A 12 -1.62 -2.10 10.29
CA ASP A 12 -2.72 -2.89 10.83
C ASP A 12 -4.11 -2.62 10.20
N GLN A 13 -4.18 -1.83 9.13
CA GLN A 13 -5.40 -1.66 8.33
C GLN A 13 -5.45 -2.64 7.16
N GLU A 14 -6.67 -2.95 6.72
CA GLU A 14 -6.92 -3.75 5.53
C GLU A 14 -6.77 -2.89 4.26
N VAL A 15 -5.98 -3.35 3.31
CA VAL A 15 -5.71 -2.67 2.05
C VAL A 15 -5.81 -3.64 0.89
N THR A 16 -6.11 -3.12 -0.30
CA THR A 16 -6.07 -3.92 -1.53
C THR A 16 -4.96 -3.39 -2.44
N VAL A 17 -4.05 -4.26 -2.84
CA VAL A 17 -2.86 -3.92 -3.64
C VAL A 17 -3.02 -4.55 -5.02
N GLU A 18 -3.01 -3.70 -6.04
CA GLU A 18 -2.96 -4.11 -7.43
C GLU A 18 -1.52 -4.03 -7.94
N LEU A 19 -1.03 -5.13 -8.48
CA LEU A 19 0.29 -5.24 -9.07
C LEU A 19 0.26 -4.90 -10.55
N LYS A 20 1.41 -4.50 -11.12
CA LYS A 20 1.55 -4.15 -12.54
C LYS A 20 1.25 -5.30 -13.51
N ASN A 21 1.23 -6.54 -13.02
CA ASN A 21 0.86 -7.75 -13.75
C ASN A 21 -0.61 -8.14 -13.53
N ASP A 22 -1.44 -7.20 -13.07
CA ASP A 22 -2.88 -7.32 -12.89
C ASP A 22 -3.31 -8.31 -11.80
N ILE A 23 -2.40 -8.71 -10.91
CA ILE A 23 -2.74 -9.46 -9.70
C ILE A 23 -3.25 -8.48 -8.65
N GLU A 24 -4.42 -8.78 -8.10
CA GLU A 24 -5.01 -8.04 -6.99
C GLU A 24 -4.96 -8.89 -5.71
N LEU A 25 -4.43 -8.28 -4.64
CA LEU A 25 -4.24 -8.91 -3.34
C LEU A 25 -4.86 -8.03 -2.26
N LYS A 26 -5.76 -8.61 -1.48
CA LYS A 26 -6.35 -7.96 -0.32
C LYS A 26 -5.73 -8.54 0.95
N GLY A 27 -5.34 -7.70 1.91
CA GLY A 27 -4.77 -8.16 3.18
C GLY A 27 -4.47 -7.03 4.16
N THR A 28 -3.98 -7.38 5.34
CA THR A 28 -3.63 -6.41 6.39
C THR A 28 -2.21 -5.91 6.23
N LEU A 29 -2.02 -4.59 6.14
CA LEU A 29 -0.70 -3.99 6.03
C LEU A 29 0.08 -4.10 7.34
N LYS A 30 1.18 -4.85 7.36
CA LYS A 30 2.02 -5.02 8.57
C LYS A 30 3.24 -4.12 8.60
N SER A 31 3.83 -3.82 7.44
CA SER A 31 4.97 -2.92 7.39
C SER A 31 5.14 -2.28 6.03
N VAL A 32 5.69 -1.07 6.04
CA VAL A 32 6.18 -0.34 4.87
C VAL A 32 7.58 0.19 5.12
N ASP A 33 8.40 0.28 4.08
CA ASP A 33 9.74 0.89 4.08
C ASP A 33 9.85 2.11 3.16
N GLN A 34 11.03 2.74 3.10
CA GLN A 34 11.27 3.95 2.31
C GLN A 34 11.12 3.76 0.79
N PHE A 35 11.20 2.52 0.28
CA PHE A 35 10.99 2.19 -1.13
C PHE A 35 9.53 1.79 -1.42
N LEU A 36 8.65 1.96 -0.42
CA LEU A 36 7.26 1.55 -0.46
C LEU A 36 7.10 0.04 -0.69
N ASN A 37 8.07 -0.77 -0.26
CA ASN A 37 7.85 -2.21 -0.16
C ASN A 37 6.84 -2.48 0.94
N LEU A 38 5.90 -3.40 0.69
CA LEU A 38 4.77 -3.68 1.57
C LEU A 38 4.86 -5.12 2.08
N LYS A 39 4.60 -5.32 3.37
CA LYS A 39 4.33 -6.65 3.93
C LYS A 39 2.85 -6.74 4.27
N LEU A 40 2.16 -7.70 3.68
CA LEU A 40 0.75 -8.00 3.99
C LEU A 40 0.65 -9.33 4.72
N ASP A 41 -0.29 -9.40 5.66
CA ASP A 41 -0.68 -10.62 6.37
C ASP A 41 -2.16 -10.92 6.12
N ASN A 42 -2.55 -12.18 6.35
CA ASN A 42 -3.87 -12.72 6.06
C ASN A 42 -4.38 -12.35 4.65
N ILE A 43 -3.57 -12.61 3.63
CA ILE A 43 -3.93 -12.23 2.26
C ILE A 43 -5.02 -13.12 1.66
N SER A 44 -5.79 -12.53 0.76
CA SER A 44 -6.72 -13.20 -0.15
C SER A 44 -6.53 -12.63 -1.55
N CYS A 45 -6.63 -13.49 -2.57
CA CYS A 45 -6.56 -13.09 -3.96
C CYS A 45 -7.98 -13.04 -4.54
N SER A 46 -8.31 -11.97 -5.28
CA SER A 46 -9.64 -11.85 -5.90
C SER A 46 -9.92 -12.96 -6.92
N ASP A 47 -8.88 -13.44 -7.63
CA ASP A 47 -8.96 -14.44 -8.71
C ASP A 47 -8.19 -15.73 -8.37
N GLU A 48 -8.64 -16.47 -7.36
CA GLU A 48 -7.99 -17.73 -6.95
C GLU A 48 -7.94 -18.79 -8.05
N VAL A 49 -8.93 -18.81 -8.95
CA VAL A 49 -8.99 -19.77 -10.07
C VAL A 49 -7.87 -19.52 -11.08
N LYS A 50 -7.54 -18.25 -11.32
CA LYS A 50 -6.49 -17.84 -12.25
C LYS A 50 -5.10 -17.95 -11.63
N TYR A 51 -5.00 -17.76 -10.31
CA TYR A 51 -3.75 -17.77 -9.57
C TYR A 51 -3.79 -18.76 -8.37
N PRO A 52 -3.95 -20.07 -8.63
CA PRO A 52 -4.13 -21.07 -7.56
C PRO A 52 -2.91 -21.23 -6.65
N HIS A 53 -1.73 -20.79 -7.10
CA HIS A 53 -0.51 -20.79 -6.31
C HIS A 53 -0.55 -19.78 -5.15
N LEU A 54 -1.48 -18.82 -5.16
CA LEU A 54 -1.63 -17.81 -4.10
C LEU A 54 -2.58 -18.26 -2.99
N SER A 55 -3.43 -19.27 -3.22
CA SER A 55 -4.45 -19.72 -2.25
C SER A 55 -3.87 -20.26 -0.94
N SER A 56 -2.62 -20.74 -0.94
CA SER A 56 -1.95 -21.25 0.28
C SER A 56 -1.09 -20.21 0.99
N VAL A 57 -0.89 -19.03 0.39
CA VAL A 57 -0.03 -17.98 0.92
C VAL A 57 -0.83 -17.13 1.89
N ARG A 58 -0.40 -17.06 3.17
CA ARG A 58 -1.02 -16.18 4.17
C ARG A 58 -0.30 -14.83 4.33
N ASN A 59 1.02 -14.85 4.19
CA ASN A 59 1.90 -13.70 4.38
C ASN A 59 2.68 -13.44 3.09
N ILE A 60 2.77 -12.19 2.66
CA ILE A 60 3.50 -11.82 1.45
C ILE A 60 4.31 -10.54 1.64
N PHE A 61 5.46 -10.50 0.98
CA PHE A 61 6.26 -9.29 0.82
C PHE A 61 6.20 -8.86 -0.66
N ILE A 62 5.83 -7.60 -0.88
CA ILE A 62 5.63 -7.02 -2.21
C ILE A 62 6.68 -5.92 -2.39
N ARG A 63 7.41 -5.98 -3.50
CA ARG A 63 8.37 -4.95 -3.87
C ARG A 63 7.61 -3.70 -4.36
N GLY A 64 7.88 -2.52 -3.81
CA GLY A 64 7.14 -1.30 -4.12
C GLY A 64 7.13 -0.94 -5.61
N SER A 65 8.20 -1.28 -6.34
CA SER A 65 8.29 -1.04 -7.78
C SER A 65 7.34 -1.88 -8.64
N THR A 66 6.79 -2.97 -8.11
CA THR A 66 5.81 -3.84 -8.81
C THR A 66 4.37 -3.43 -8.55
N VAL A 67 4.13 -2.55 -7.59
CA VAL A 67 2.78 -2.04 -7.25
C VAL A 67 2.33 -1.05 -8.32
N ARG A 68 1.07 -1.17 -8.74
CA ARG A 68 0.37 -0.20 -9.59
C ARG A 68 -0.52 0.70 -8.75
N TYR A 69 -1.42 0.10 -7.95
CA TYR A 69 -2.35 0.83 -7.08
C TYR A 69 -2.42 0.20 -5.69
N VAL A 70 -2.76 1.03 -4.70
CA VAL A 70 -3.19 0.59 -3.37
C VAL A 70 -4.52 1.25 -3.09
N TYR A 71 -5.58 0.45 -3.02
CA TYR A 71 -6.94 0.87 -2.71
C TYR A 71 -7.15 0.84 -1.19
N LEU A 72 -7.80 1.88 -0.69
CA LEU A 72 -8.02 2.15 0.73
C LEU A 72 -9.47 2.55 0.95
N ASP A 73 -10.01 2.27 2.14
CA ASP A 73 -11.28 2.88 2.56
C ASP A 73 -11.08 4.39 2.78
N LYS A 74 -12.03 5.19 2.30
CA LYS A 74 -12.02 6.65 2.45
C LYS A 74 -11.96 7.07 3.92
N ASN A 75 -12.56 6.30 4.83
CA ASN A 75 -12.60 6.60 6.26
C ASN A 75 -11.24 6.44 6.95
N MET A 76 -10.29 5.72 6.33
CA MET A 76 -8.93 5.54 6.86
C MET A 76 -8.01 6.72 6.54
N VAL A 77 -8.48 7.70 5.74
CA VAL A 77 -7.64 8.77 5.20
C VAL A 77 -8.20 10.15 5.55
N ASP A 78 -7.49 10.89 6.39
CA ASP A 78 -7.72 12.32 6.54
C ASP A 78 -7.12 13.08 5.35
N THR A 79 -7.99 13.41 4.39
CA THR A 79 -7.58 14.12 3.18
C THR A 79 -7.08 15.54 3.43
N ASN A 80 -7.53 16.23 4.49
CA ASN A 80 -7.06 17.58 4.81
C ASN A 80 -5.60 17.52 5.29
N LEU A 81 -5.31 16.58 6.20
CA LEU A 81 -3.96 16.36 6.70
C LEU A 81 -3.01 15.96 5.57
N LEU A 82 -3.46 15.08 4.66
CA LEU A 82 -2.67 14.66 3.51
C LEU A 82 -2.37 15.83 2.55
N GLN A 83 -3.36 16.68 2.27
CA GLN A 83 -3.17 17.88 1.44
C GLN A 83 -2.16 18.84 2.07
N ASP A 84 -2.26 19.10 3.38
CA ASP A 84 -1.34 19.98 4.08
C ASP A 84 0.09 19.44 4.12
N ALA A 85 0.24 18.13 4.33
CA ALA A 85 1.54 17.46 4.27
C ALA A 85 2.14 17.53 2.86
N ALA A 86 1.32 17.36 1.81
CA ALA A 86 1.76 17.49 0.42
C ALA A 86 2.24 18.90 0.07
N ARG A 87 1.51 19.95 0.49
CA ARG A 87 1.93 21.36 0.29
C ARG A 87 3.28 21.63 0.97
N ARG A 88 3.45 21.15 2.20
CA ARG A 88 4.72 21.29 2.95
C ARG A 88 5.89 20.57 2.28
N GLU A 89 5.70 19.34 1.82
CA GLU A 89 6.73 18.57 1.12
C GLU A 89 7.12 19.23 -0.23
N ALA A 90 6.15 19.77 -0.98
CA ALA A 90 6.40 20.47 -2.23
C ALA A 90 7.23 21.76 -2.05
N ILE A 91 6.95 22.54 -1.00
CA ILE A 91 7.74 23.74 -0.65
C ILE A 91 9.15 23.35 -0.18
N GLY A 92 9.26 22.26 0.60
CA GLY A 92 10.55 21.77 1.09
C GLY A 92 11.46 21.24 -0.02
N SER A 93 10.89 20.64 -1.06
CA SER A 93 11.63 20.10 -2.21
C SER A 93 12.10 21.17 -3.20
N THR A 94 11.39 22.29 -3.31
CA THR A 94 11.79 23.44 -4.16
C THR A 94 12.90 24.30 -3.55
N LYS A 95 13.14 24.20 -2.24
CA LYS A 95 14.21 24.93 -1.53
C LYS A 95 15.56 24.19 -1.52
N LYS A 96 15.62 22.97 -2.07
CA LYS A 96 16.86 22.21 -2.27
C LYS A 96 17.34 22.37 -3.70
#